data_AF-A0A8T1DGM3-F1
#
_entry.id   AF-A0A8T1DGM3-F1
#
_cell.length_a   1.000
_cell.length_b   1.000
_cell.length_c   1.000
_cell.angle_alpha   90.00
_cell.angle_beta   90.00
_cell.angle_gamma   90.00
#
_symmetry.space_group_name_H-M   'P 1'
#
loop_
_entity.id
_entity.type
_entity.pdbx_description
1 polymer ?
#
loop_
_entity_poly.entity_id
_entity_poly.type
_entity_poly.pdbx_seq_one_letter_code
_entity_poly.pdbx_strand_id
1 'polypeptide(L)'
;MMRDPGVGVYVPATYVLMDSKQQDAYWNALNYVIVQTGRPLEPATVTCDFEHGLMNAITEQFPLVKIVGCLFHWKQALRRKMVELRIARPQISAVLRPGVIDVLTIIPVDQIADKGIHFVRAQMDETGNKTKWDAFWRYFRKTWMKSYGAGLWNVNSMTESGIDLQNRTNNPLEGYNRAFGDRFTVKHPSLLSFVETAKADARRFMQLIDDVKHNRRDSPPHAPNVEPRIPVEFHDFE
;
A
#
# COMPACT_ATOMS: atom_id res chain seq x y z
N MET A 1 10.77 -2.07 3.09
CA MET A 1 11.67 -1.17 2.32
C MET A 1 11.70 0.18 3.01
N MET A 2 12.86 0.82 3.12
CA MET A 2 13.01 2.21 3.60
C MET A 2 13.45 3.10 2.44
N ARG A 3 12.98 4.34 2.39
CA ARG A 3 13.45 5.32 1.41
C ARG A 3 14.68 6.03 1.97
N ASP A 4 15.78 6.03 1.24
CA ASP A 4 16.92 6.90 1.48
C ASP A 4 16.72 8.18 0.63
N PRO A 5 16.40 9.33 1.26
CA PRO A 5 16.18 10.59 0.53
C PRO A 5 17.48 11.15 -0.05
N GLY A 6 18.65 10.82 0.51
CA GLY A 6 19.94 11.35 0.07
C GLY A 6 20.41 10.79 -1.27
N VAL A 7 19.97 9.58 -1.61
CA VAL A 7 20.26 8.93 -2.90
C VAL A 7 19.01 8.65 -3.73
N GLY A 8 17.82 8.92 -3.19
CA GLY A 8 16.55 8.60 -3.82
C GLY A 8 16.43 7.10 -4.14
N VAL A 9 16.71 6.21 -3.19
CA VAL A 9 16.63 4.75 -3.38
C VAL A 9 15.73 4.13 -2.31
N TYR A 10 14.93 3.13 -2.68
CA TYR A 10 14.25 2.26 -1.73
C TYR A 10 15.11 1.03 -1.44
N VAL A 11 15.37 0.74 -0.16
CA VAL A 11 16.32 -0.29 0.28
C VAL A 11 15.60 -1.33 1.16
N PRO A 12 15.84 -2.64 0.97
CA PRO A 12 15.40 -3.65 1.91
C PRO A 12 16.29 -3.59 3.15
N ALA A 13 15.82 -2.93 4.20
CA ALA A 13 16.57 -2.76 5.44
C ALA A 13 16.61 -4.02 6.31
N THR A 14 15.50 -4.76 6.37
CA THR A 14 15.38 -5.98 7.18
C THR A 14 14.40 -6.96 6.54
N TYR A 15 14.66 -8.25 6.71
CA TYR A 15 13.73 -9.33 6.40
C TYR A 15 13.32 -9.99 7.71
N VAL A 16 12.03 -10.19 7.90
CA VAL A 16 11.50 -10.93 9.03
C VAL A 16 10.66 -12.09 8.47
N LEU A 17 11.07 -13.32 8.79
CA LEU A 17 10.30 -14.51 8.47
C LEU A 17 9.42 -14.83 9.68
N MET A 18 8.11 -14.93 9.43
CA MET A 18 7.11 -15.10 10.49
C MET A 18 6.14 -16.22 10.10
N ASP A 19 5.67 -16.96 11.10
CA ASP A 19 4.64 -18.01 10.98
C ASP A 19 3.28 -17.58 11.53
N SER A 20 3.21 -16.40 12.15
CA SER A 20 2.02 -15.85 12.79
C SER A 20 1.70 -14.44 12.28
N LYS A 21 0.40 -14.15 12.23
CA LYS A 21 -0.20 -12.86 11.86
C LYS A 21 -0.84 -12.14 13.05
N GLN A 22 -0.52 -12.59 14.26
CA GLN A 22 -1.06 -11.98 15.47
C GLN A 22 -0.29 -10.70 15.83
N GLN A 23 -0.96 -9.79 16.53
CA GLN A 23 -0.38 -8.52 16.97
C GLN A 23 0.94 -8.74 17.72
N ASP A 24 0.99 -9.65 18.70
CA ASP A 24 2.19 -9.93 19.49
C ASP A 24 3.37 -10.39 18.64
N ALA A 25 3.10 -11.16 17.56
CA ALA A 25 4.15 -11.60 16.65
C ALA A 25 4.73 -10.41 15.89
N TYR A 26 3.89 -9.49 15.39
CA TYR A 26 4.34 -8.26 14.73
C TYR A 26 5.05 -7.33 15.70
N TRP A 27 4.53 -7.18 16.91
CA TRP A 27 5.13 -6.35 17.94
C TRP A 27 6.55 -6.81 18.25
N ASN A 28 6.74 -8.13 18.44
CA ASN A 28 8.05 -8.72 18.67
C ASN A 28 8.98 -8.54 17.47
N ALA A 29 8.47 -8.77 16.25
CA ALA A 29 9.25 -8.54 15.03
C ALA A 29 9.77 -7.10 14.93
N LEU A 30 8.91 -6.10 15.16
CA LEU A 30 9.29 -4.69 15.17
C LEU A 30 10.27 -4.38 16.30
N ASN A 31 10.06 -4.93 17.50
CA ASN A 31 10.98 -4.78 18.63
C ASN A 31 12.39 -5.28 18.29
N TYR A 32 12.51 -6.46 17.68
CA TYR A 32 13.80 -7.01 17.26
C TYR A 32 14.48 -6.11 16.22
N VAL A 33 13.71 -5.54 15.28
CA VAL A 33 14.25 -4.56 14.32
C VAL A 33 14.83 -3.35 15.05
N ILE A 34 14.09 -2.76 16.00
CA ILE A 34 14.54 -1.60 16.78
C ILE A 34 15.84 -1.94 17.53
N VAL A 35 15.85 -3.04 18.28
CA VAL A 35 17.03 -3.48 19.04
C VAL A 35 18.24 -3.69 18.14
N GLN A 36 18.07 -4.31 16.96
CA GLN A 36 19.17 -4.52 16.02
C GLN A 36 19.76 -3.23 15.45
N THR A 37 18.97 -2.17 15.32
CA THR A 37 19.51 -0.88 14.86
C THR A 37 20.37 -0.17 15.91
N GLY A 38 20.25 -0.56 17.18
CA GLY A 38 20.96 0.08 18.30
C GLY A 38 20.57 1.55 18.51
N ARG A 39 19.48 2.03 17.90
CA ARG A 39 19.00 3.41 17.95
C ARG A 39 17.47 3.43 18.04
N PRO A 40 16.88 4.48 18.64
CA PRO A 40 15.45 4.71 18.50
C PRO A 40 15.06 4.84 17.02
N LEU A 41 13.99 4.15 16.62
CA LEU A 41 13.37 4.33 15.32
C LEU A 41 12.12 5.18 15.47
N GLU A 42 12.08 6.31 14.78
CA GLU A 42 10.95 7.26 14.81
C GLU A 42 10.45 7.51 13.39
N PRO A 43 9.77 6.54 12.76
CA PRO A 43 9.24 6.73 11.43
C PRO A 43 8.11 7.77 11.44
N ALA A 44 8.20 8.78 10.57
CA ALA A 44 7.11 9.73 10.37
C ALA A 44 5.86 9.05 9.77
N THR A 45 6.08 8.12 8.82
CA THR A 45 5.02 7.39 8.14
C THR A 45 5.40 5.93 7.95
N VAL A 46 4.42 5.03 8.06
CA VAL A 46 4.58 3.61 7.68
C VAL A 46 3.49 3.24 6.70
N THR A 47 3.88 2.74 5.52
CA THR A 47 2.95 2.17 4.55
C THR A 47 2.84 0.66 4.75
N CYS A 48 1.64 0.15 5.03
CA CYS A 48 1.42 -1.27 5.26
C CYS A 48 0.09 -1.79 4.70
N ASP A 49 -0.10 -3.09 4.83
CA ASP A 49 -1.34 -3.78 4.46
C ASP A 49 -2.41 -3.53 5.53
N PHE A 50 -3.67 -3.76 5.17
CA PHE A 50 -4.81 -3.61 6.07
C PHE A 50 -4.97 -4.85 6.96
N GLU A 51 -4.02 -5.03 7.87
CA GLU A 51 -4.04 -6.10 8.87
C GLU A 51 -4.01 -5.50 10.27
N HIS A 52 -5.06 -5.72 11.05
CA HIS A 52 -5.23 -5.07 12.36
C HIS A 52 -4.07 -5.38 13.32
N GLY A 53 -3.60 -6.63 13.35
CA GLY A 53 -2.46 -7.01 14.21
C GLY A 53 -1.19 -6.24 13.87
N LEU A 54 -0.88 -6.09 12.59
CA LEU A 54 0.27 -5.31 12.13
C LEU A 54 0.11 -3.82 12.44
N MET A 55 -1.05 -3.24 12.14
CA MET A 55 -1.29 -1.81 12.38
C MET A 55 -1.23 -1.46 13.87
N ASN A 56 -1.84 -2.28 14.73
CA ASN A 56 -1.79 -2.08 16.18
C ASN A 56 -0.35 -2.18 16.70
N ALA A 57 0.40 -3.19 16.27
CA ALA A 57 1.80 -3.36 16.64
C ALA A 57 2.65 -2.15 16.20
N ILE A 58 2.42 -1.60 15.00
CA ILE A 58 3.07 -0.39 14.51
C ILE A 58 2.74 0.80 15.41
N THR A 59 1.46 1.03 15.75
CA THR A 59 1.07 2.16 16.60
C THR A 59 1.57 2.06 18.03
N GLU A 60 1.69 0.84 18.58
CA GLU A 60 2.24 0.62 19.92
C GLU A 60 3.75 0.84 19.95
N GLN A 61 4.48 0.39 18.92
CA GLN A 61 5.93 0.56 18.82
C GLN A 61 6.33 2.00 18.46
N PHE A 62 5.50 2.69 17.66
CA PHE A 62 5.79 4.04 17.16
C PHE A 62 4.57 4.95 17.40
N PRO A 63 4.38 5.50 18.61
CA PRO A 63 3.15 6.23 18.96
C PRO A 63 2.86 7.48 18.10
N LEU A 64 3.89 8.07 17.49
CA LEU A 64 3.77 9.26 16.64
C LEU A 64 3.61 8.95 15.14
N VAL A 65 3.68 7.67 14.76
CA VAL A 65 3.66 7.25 13.35
C VAL A 65 2.31 7.54 12.71
N LYS A 66 2.33 7.95 11.44
CA LYS A 66 1.15 7.97 10.59
C LYS A 66 1.12 6.72 9.72
N ILE A 67 0.09 5.89 9.91
CA ILE A 67 -0.11 4.71 9.07
C ILE A 67 -0.78 5.13 7.77
N VAL A 68 -0.19 4.70 6.65
CA VAL A 68 -0.73 4.87 5.31
C VAL A 68 -1.06 3.48 4.76
N GLY A 69 -2.33 3.21 4.54
CA GLY A 69 -2.77 1.97 3.92
C GLY A 69 -2.31 1.87 2.47
N CYS A 70 -1.82 0.71 2.08
CA CYS A 70 -1.34 0.48 0.73
C CYS A 70 -2.47 0.46 -0.32
N LEU A 71 -2.43 1.35 -1.32
CA LEU A 71 -3.41 1.39 -2.41
C LEU A 71 -3.52 0.07 -3.20
N PHE A 72 -2.40 -0.61 -3.44
CA PHE A 72 -2.40 -1.90 -4.14
C PHE A 72 -3.18 -2.95 -3.35
N HIS A 73 -2.89 -3.10 -2.06
CA HIS A 73 -3.60 -4.02 -1.18
C HIS A 73 -5.05 -3.62 -0.93
N TRP A 74 -5.35 -2.32 -0.92
CA TRP A 74 -6.71 -1.82 -0.92
C TRP A 74 -7.48 -2.31 -2.15
N LYS A 75 -6.98 -2.05 -3.36
CA LYS A 75 -7.59 -2.52 -4.62
C LYS A 75 -7.70 -4.05 -4.65
N GLN A 76 -6.69 -4.76 -4.14
CA GLN A 76 -6.70 -6.22 -4.04
C GLN A 76 -7.80 -6.73 -3.10
N ALA A 77 -8.00 -6.08 -1.94
CA ALA A 77 -9.06 -6.41 -1.00
C ALA A 77 -10.46 -6.16 -1.61
N LEU A 78 -10.64 -5.02 -2.29
CA LEU A 78 -11.87 -4.74 -3.03
C LEU A 78 -12.14 -5.80 -4.09
N ARG A 79 -11.12 -6.16 -4.88
CA ARG A 79 -11.21 -7.24 -5.89
C ARG A 79 -11.66 -8.56 -5.27
N ARG A 80 -11.04 -8.98 -4.15
CA ARG A 80 -11.40 -10.21 -3.45
C ARG A 80 -12.88 -10.21 -3.07
N LYS A 81 -13.39 -9.09 -2.55
CA LYS A 81 -14.81 -9.00 -2.20
C LYS A 81 -15.74 -9.09 -3.42
N MET A 82 -15.39 -8.41 -4.51
CA MET A 82 -16.20 -8.49 -5.75
C MET A 82 -16.22 -9.91 -6.33
N VAL A 83 -15.09 -10.64 -6.25
CA VAL A 83 -15.01 -12.06 -6.65
C VAL A 83 -15.88 -12.93 -5.74
N GLU A 84 -15.84 -12.73 -4.43
CA GLU A 84 -16.69 -13.43 -3.45
C GLU A 84 -18.19 -13.23 -3.77
N LEU A 85 -18.57 -12.02 -4.14
CA LEU A 85 -19.94 -11.66 -4.56
C LEU A 85 -20.30 -12.15 -5.97
N ARG A 86 -19.39 -12.85 -6.66
CA ARG A 86 -19.58 -13.39 -8.02
C ARG A 86 -19.95 -12.30 -9.04
N ILE A 87 -19.32 -11.13 -8.93
CA ILE A 87 -19.37 -10.09 -9.95
C ILE A 87 -18.52 -10.53 -11.15
N ALA A 88 -18.98 -10.26 -12.38
CA ALA A 88 -18.29 -10.72 -13.57
C ALA A 88 -16.90 -10.08 -13.70
N ARG A 89 -15.90 -10.85 -14.13
CA ARG A 89 -14.51 -10.37 -14.29
C ARG A 89 -14.39 -9.08 -15.11
N PRO A 90 -15.10 -8.90 -16.25
CA PRO A 90 -15.04 -7.65 -17.00
C PRO A 90 -15.48 -6.42 -16.18
N GLN A 91 -16.52 -6.57 -15.36
CA GLN A 91 -17.02 -5.47 -14.52
C GLN A 91 -16.03 -5.17 -13.38
N ILE A 92 -15.43 -6.20 -12.76
CA ILE A 92 -14.36 -6.03 -11.77
C ILE A 92 -13.16 -5.31 -12.39
N SER A 93 -12.75 -5.73 -13.59
CA SER A 93 -11.65 -5.10 -14.32
C SER A 93 -11.96 -3.65 -14.70
N ALA A 94 -13.22 -3.30 -15.00
CA ALA A 94 -13.64 -1.94 -15.29
C ALA A 94 -13.55 -1.03 -14.07
N VAL A 95 -14.10 -1.44 -12.93
CA VAL A 95 -14.10 -0.60 -11.71
C VAL A 95 -12.72 -0.40 -11.10
N LEU A 96 -11.80 -1.35 -11.27
CA LEU A 96 -10.44 -1.27 -10.72
C LEU A 96 -9.45 -0.50 -11.61
N ARG A 97 -9.86 -0.06 -12.81
CA ARG A 97 -9.02 0.77 -13.68
C ARG A 97 -8.63 2.06 -12.96
N PRO A 98 -7.44 2.63 -13.28
CA PRO A 98 -7.09 3.96 -12.81
C PRO A 98 -8.16 4.99 -13.18
N GLY A 99 -8.53 5.86 -12.25
CA GLY A 99 -9.50 6.93 -12.42
C GLY A 99 -10.95 6.56 -12.08
N VAL A 100 -11.25 5.28 -11.79
CA VAL A 100 -12.62 4.83 -11.48
C VAL A 100 -12.82 4.75 -9.96
N ILE A 101 -12.62 3.60 -9.32
CA ILE A 101 -12.85 3.49 -7.86
C ILE A 101 -11.78 4.18 -7.02
N ASP A 102 -10.58 4.41 -7.56
CA ASP A 102 -9.53 5.15 -6.86
C ASP A 102 -9.81 6.66 -6.81
N VAL A 103 -10.82 7.17 -7.52
CA VAL A 103 -11.30 8.54 -7.28
C VAL A 103 -11.76 8.73 -5.83
N LEU A 104 -12.28 7.69 -5.19
CA LEU A 104 -12.72 7.72 -3.79
C LEU A 104 -11.57 8.00 -2.82
N THR A 105 -10.32 7.80 -3.28
CA THR A 105 -9.13 8.04 -2.48
C THR A 105 -8.65 9.50 -2.57
N ILE A 106 -9.23 10.34 -3.42
CA ILE A 106 -8.75 11.71 -3.69
C ILE A 106 -9.82 12.79 -3.50
N ILE A 107 -11.08 12.39 -3.35
CA ILE A 107 -12.17 13.31 -3.03
C ILE A 107 -12.29 13.51 -1.51
N PRO A 108 -12.91 14.62 -1.06
CA PRO A 108 -13.26 14.85 0.33
C PRO A 108 -14.04 13.68 0.95
N VAL A 109 -13.69 13.33 2.19
CA VAL A 109 -14.22 12.14 2.88
C VAL A 109 -15.73 12.20 3.05
N ASP A 110 -16.25 13.38 3.33
CA ASP A 110 -17.69 13.68 3.47
C ASP A 110 -18.46 13.47 2.16
N GLN A 111 -17.81 13.68 1.00
CA GLN A 111 -18.43 13.48 -0.31
C GLN A 111 -18.44 12.01 -0.75
N ILE A 112 -17.67 11.11 -0.12
CA ILE A 112 -17.54 9.72 -0.58
C ILE A 112 -18.88 8.99 -0.59
N ALA A 113 -19.65 9.09 0.49
CA ALA A 113 -20.85 8.28 0.69
C ALA A 113 -22.00 8.66 -0.26
N ASP A 114 -22.14 9.96 -0.50
CA ASP A 114 -23.32 10.58 -1.14
C ASP A 114 -23.06 10.96 -2.60
N LYS A 115 -21.83 11.39 -2.94
CA LYS A 115 -21.47 11.78 -4.32
C LYS A 115 -20.46 10.81 -4.94
N GLY A 116 -19.38 10.50 -4.24
CA GLY A 116 -18.29 9.63 -4.67
C GLY A 116 -18.75 8.26 -5.18
N ILE A 117 -19.52 7.54 -4.36
CA ILE A 117 -20.03 6.23 -4.76
C ILE A 117 -20.95 6.35 -5.98
N HIS A 118 -21.80 7.37 -6.05
CA HIS A 118 -22.71 7.57 -7.18
C HIS A 118 -21.94 7.86 -8.48
N PHE A 119 -20.92 8.71 -8.41
CA PHE A 119 -20.03 8.99 -9.53
C PHE A 119 -19.33 7.73 -10.05
N VAL A 120 -18.80 6.89 -9.15
CA VAL A 120 -18.17 5.62 -9.54
C VAL A 120 -19.19 4.68 -10.21
N ARG A 121 -20.41 4.58 -9.65
CA ARG A 121 -21.47 3.74 -10.21
C ARG A 121 -21.91 4.20 -11.61
N ALA A 122 -21.95 5.51 -11.86
CA ALA A 122 -22.31 6.05 -13.17
C ALA A 122 -21.32 5.66 -14.28
N GLN A 123 -20.07 5.34 -13.93
CA GLN A 123 -19.05 4.87 -14.88
C GLN A 123 -19.08 3.35 -15.13
N MET A 124 -20.01 2.64 -14.50
CA MET A 124 -20.05 1.19 -14.49
C MET A 124 -21.35 0.66 -15.11
N ASP A 125 -21.23 -0.42 -15.87
CA ASP A 125 -22.40 -1.20 -16.27
C ASP A 125 -22.77 -2.16 -15.13
N GLU A 126 -23.85 -1.85 -14.41
CA GLU A 126 -24.42 -2.69 -13.34
C GLU A 126 -25.56 -3.61 -13.84
N THR A 127 -25.86 -3.62 -15.13
CA THR A 127 -26.99 -4.36 -15.72
C THR A 127 -26.91 -5.84 -15.34
N GLY A 128 -28.04 -6.39 -14.85
CA GLY A 128 -28.14 -7.78 -14.41
C GLY A 128 -27.40 -8.13 -13.11
N ASN A 129 -26.70 -7.19 -12.47
CA ASN A 129 -25.91 -7.44 -11.24
C ASN A 129 -26.12 -6.40 -10.12
N LYS A 130 -27.14 -5.53 -10.23
CA LYS A 130 -27.44 -4.45 -9.26
C LYS A 130 -27.40 -4.89 -7.79
N THR A 131 -28.06 -6.01 -7.44
CA THR A 131 -28.06 -6.55 -6.07
C THR A 131 -26.67 -6.89 -5.55
N LYS A 132 -25.77 -7.40 -6.41
CA LYS A 132 -24.39 -7.71 -6.04
C LYS A 132 -23.58 -6.43 -5.83
N TRP A 133 -23.78 -5.42 -6.65
CA TRP A 133 -23.17 -4.11 -6.49
C TRP A 133 -23.64 -3.40 -5.22
N ASP A 134 -24.93 -3.47 -4.90
CA ASP A 134 -25.47 -2.95 -3.64
C ASP A 134 -24.87 -3.66 -2.42
N ALA A 135 -24.66 -4.98 -2.50
CA ALA A 135 -23.97 -5.73 -1.46
C ALA A 135 -22.49 -5.31 -1.33
N PHE A 136 -21.80 -5.08 -2.46
CA PHE A 136 -20.43 -4.58 -2.48
C PHE A 136 -20.32 -3.19 -1.83
N TRP A 137 -21.19 -2.24 -2.18
CA TRP A 137 -21.15 -0.89 -1.62
C TRP A 137 -21.54 -0.85 -0.14
N ARG A 138 -22.45 -1.74 0.30
CA ARG A 138 -22.75 -1.93 1.72
C ARG A 138 -21.54 -2.45 2.50
N TYR A 139 -20.84 -3.42 1.93
CA TYR A 139 -19.54 -3.87 2.46
C TYR A 139 -18.54 -2.73 2.48
N PHE A 140 -18.41 -1.96 1.39
CA PHE A 140 -17.45 -0.88 1.27
C PHE A 140 -17.63 0.14 2.38
N ARG A 141 -18.86 0.62 2.59
CA ARG A 141 -19.18 1.57 3.67
C ARG A 141 -18.87 0.96 5.04
N LYS A 142 -19.27 -0.29 5.29
CA LYS A 142 -19.01 -0.94 6.58
C LYS A 142 -17.52 -1.09 6.86
N THR A 143 -16.74 -1.57 5.90
CA THR A 143 -15.33 -1.92 6.11
C THR A 143 -14.40 -0.71 5.99
N TRP A 144 -14.53 0.08 4.93
CA TRP A 144 -13.56 1.13 4.61
C TRP A 144 -13.91 2.48 5.21
N MET A 145 -15.20 2.80 5.35
CA MET A 145 -15.62 4.06 5.96
C MET A 145 -15.78 3.94 7.48
N LYS A 146 -16.29 2.81 7.98
CA LYS A 146 -16.54 2.64 9.44
C LYS A 146 -15.44 1.89 10.18
N SER A 147 -15.01 0.71 9.71
CA SER A 147 -14.05 -0.11 10.47
C SER A 147 -12.61 0.41 10.38
N TYR A 148 -12.07 0.59 9.17
CA TYR A 148 -10.72 1.15 8.99
C TYR A 148 -10.70 2.67 9.10
N GLY A 149 -11.78 3.34 8.69
CA GLY A 149 -11.83 4.80 8.57
C GLY A 149 -11.08 5.31 7.34
N ALA A 150 -11.56 6.43 6.79
CA ALA A 150 -11.00 7.00 5.57
C ALA A 150 -9.55 7.50 5.73
N GLY A 151 -9.15 7.93 6.93
CA GLY A 151 -7.79 8.45 7.18
C GLY A 151 -6.66 7.46 6.89
N LEU A 152 -6.95 6.15 6.83
CA LEU A 152 -5.96 5.13 6.46
C LEU A 152 -5.76 4.96 4.96
N TRP A 153 -6.65 5.45 4.09
CA TRP A 153 -6.56 5.14 2.65
C TRP A 153 -6.98 6.29 1.73
N ASN A 154 -7.64 7.33 2.26
CA ASN A 154 -8.00 8.53 1.53
C ASN A 154 -6.86 9.55 1.61
N VAL A 155 -6.32 9.88 0.45
CA VAL A 155 -5.18 10.78 0.29
C VAL A 155 -5.56 12.24 0.47
N ASN A 156 -6.77 12.65 0.10
CA ASN A 156 -7.21 14.02 0.41
C ASN A 156 -7.16 14.28 1.93
N SER A 157 -7.68 13.36 2.74
CA SER A 157 -7.61 13.42 4.20
C SER A 157 -6.17 13.37 4.74
N MET A 158 -5.29 12.57 4.13
CA MET A 158 -3.87 12.52 4.49
C MET A 158 -3.16 13.84 4.20
N THR A 159 -3.42 14.43 3.03
CA THR A 159 -2.87 15.73 2.63
C THR A 159 -3.37 16.84 3.55
N GLU A 160 -4.66 16.88 3.88
CA GLU A 160 -5.24 17.81 4.85
C GLU A 160 -4.62 17.66 6.25
N SER A 161 -4.23 16.44 6.61
CA SER A 161 -3.54 16.14 7.87
C SER A 161 -2.02 16.38 7.83
N GLY A 162 -1.49 16.93 6.73
CA GLY A 162 -0.07 17.25 6.58
C GLY A 162 0.85 16.04 6.36
N ILE A 163 0.33 14.89 5.92
CA ILE A 163 1.14 13.70 5.63
C ILE A 163 1.78 13.86 4.26
N ASP A 164 3.12 13.93 4.22
CA ASP A 164 3.90 13.89 2.98
C ASP A 164 3.88 12.48 2.38
N LEU A 165 2.98 12.25 1.43
CA LEU A 165 2.86 10.99 0.72
C LEU A 165 3.95 10.88 -0.35
N GLN A 166 5.13 10.43 0.06
CA GLN A 166 6.22 10.19 -0.88
C GLN A 166 5.95 9.05 -1.85
N ASN A 167 5.05 8.13 -1.50
CA ASN A 167 4.56 7.10 -2.40
C ASN A 167 3.15 6.64 -2.02
N ARG A 168 2.19 6.88 -2.93
CA ARG A 168 0.79 6.44 -2.81
C ARG A 168 0.59 4.93 -2.92
N THR A 169 1.58 4.27 -3.50
CA THR A 169 1.59 2.83 -3.79
C THR A 169 2.84 2.21 -3.19
N ASN A 170 2.73 1.00 -2.66
CA ASN A 170 3.88 0.18 -2.29
C ASN A 170 4.62 -0.40 -3.52
N ASN A 171 4.51 0.22 -4.71
CA ASN A 171 5.15 -0.22 -5.95
C ASN A 171 6.64 -0.57 -5.78
N PRO A 172 7.45 0.22 -5.03
CA PRO A 172 8.84 -0.18 -4.76
C PRO A 172 8.95 -1.51 -4.01
N LEU A 173 8.09 -1.76 -3.01
CA LEU A 173 8.05 -3.01 -2.25
C LEU A 173 7.56 -4.17 -3.11
N GLU A 174 6.52 -3.99 -3.93
CA GLU A 174 5.99 -5.07 -4.78
C GLU A 174 6.91 -5.41 -5.95
N GLY A 175 7.47 -4.38 -6.60
CA GLY A 175 8.49 -4.55 -7.62
C GLY A 175 9.72 -5.24 -7.04
N TYR A 176 10.12 -4.86 -5.83
CA TYR A 176 11.17 -5.52 -5.08
C TYR A 176 10.84 -7.00 -4.79
N ASN A 177 9.67 -7.29 -4.22
CA ASN A 177 9.26 -8.66 -3.88
C ASN A 177 9.25 -9.57 -5.11
N ARG A 178 8.78 -9.07 -6.26
CA ARG A 178 8.84 -9.79 -7.54
C ARG A 178 10.29 -10.05 -7.96
N ALA A 179 11.09 -8.99 -8.07
CA ALA A 179 12.48 -9.10 -8.51
C ALA A 179 13.36 -9.92 -7.55
N PHE A 180 13.04 -9.96 -6.26
CA PHE A 180 13.68 -10.80 -5.28
C PHE A 180 13.23 -12.26 -5.43
N GLY A 181 11.92 -12.49 -5.61
CA GLY A 181 11.34 -13.80 -5.89
C GLY A 181 11.93 -14.46 -7.14
N ASP A 182 12.14 -13.70 -8.21
CA ASP A 182 12.71 -14.16 -9.48
C ASP A 182 14.17 -14.64 -9.37
N ARG A 183 14.84 -14.37 -8.24
CA ARG A 183 16.20 -14.88 -7.97
C ARG A 183 16.21 -16.33 -7.51
N PHE A 184 15.07 -16.85 -7.07
CA PHE A 184 14.95 -18.23 -6.64
C PHE A 184 14.51 -19.11 -7.81
N THR A 185 15.13 -20.28 -7.94
CA THR A 185 14.76 -21.28 -8.95
C THR A 185 13.53 -22.10 -8.54
N VAL A 186 13.12 -22.01 -7.28
CA VAL A 186 12.01 -22.75 -6.69
C VAL A 186 11.07 -21.79 -5.96
N LYS A 187 9.79 -22.15 -5.91
CA LYS A 187 8.75 -21.34 -5.25
C LYS A 187 8.95 -21.25 -3.72
N HIS A 188 9.52 -22.28 -3.12
CA HIS A 188 9.73 -22.39 -1.68
C HIS A 188 11.22 -22.70 -1.40
N PRO A 189 12.09 -21.68 -1.41
CA PRO A 189 13.51 -21.87 -1.15
C PRO A 189 13.75 -22.33 0.29
N SER A 190 14.85 -23.04 0.52
CA SER A 190 15.31 -23.36 1.87
C SER A 190 15.73 -22.08 2.59
N LEU A 191 15.74 -22.11 3.93
CA LEU A 191 16.20 -20.98 4.73
C LEU A 191 17.64 -20.56 4.37
N LEU A 192 18.52 -21.53 4.11
CA LEU A 192 19.89 -21.26 3.69
C LEU A 192 19.91 -20.49 2.36
N SER A 193 19.19 -20.96 1.35
CA SER A 193 19.10 -20.31 0.04
C SER A 193 18.52 -18.90 0.15
N PHE A 194 17.50 -18.71 0.99
CA PHE A 194 16.93 -17.40 1.29
C PHE A 194 17.98 -16.45 1.87
N VAL A 195 18.70 -16.88 2.91
CA VAL A 195 19.70 -16.05 3.60
C VAL A 195 20.86 -15.69 2.68
N GLU A 196 21.36 -16.63 1.88
CA GLU A 196 22.44 -16.38 0.91
C GLU A 196 22.01 -15.36 -0.14
N THR A 197 20.79 -15.52 -0.68
CA THR A 197 20.23 -14.61 -1.68
C THR A 197 20.00 -13.22 -1.09
N ALA A 198 19.46 -13.13 0.13
CA ALA A 198 19.26 -11.87 0.84
C ALA A 198 20.58 -11.14 1.11
N LYS A 199 21.64 -11.86 1.51
CA LYS A 199 23.00 -11.30 1.69
C LYS A 199 23.58 -10.78 0.39
N ALA A 200 23.46 -11.53 -0.70
CA ALA A 200 23.93 -11.10 -2.01
C ALA A 200 23.17 -9.84 -2.49
N ASP A 201 21.86 -9.80 -2.28
CA ASP A 201 21.04 -8.65 -2.65
C ASP A 201 21.33 -7.42 -1.79
N ALA A 202 21.59 -7.59 -0.50
CA ALA A 202 22.03 -6.51 0.39
C ALA A 202 23.35 -5.88 -0.11
N ARG A 203 24.35 -6.68 -0.52
CA ARG A 203 25.59 -6.16 -1.13
C ARG A 203 25.31 -5.37 -2.40
N ARG A 204 24.39 -5.84 -3.24
CA ARG A 204 23.97 -5.12 -4.46
C ARG A 204 23.36 -3.76 -4.14
N PHE A 205 22.54 -3.66 -3.10
CA PHE A 205 21.99 -2.37 -2.67
C PHE A 205 23.06 -1.44 -2.09
N MET A 206 24.03 -1.96 -1.31
CA MET A 206 25.15 -1.15 -0.84
C MET A 206 25.97 -0.59 -2.00
N GLN A 207 26.27 -1.41 -3.01
CA GLN A 207 26.97 -0.95 -4.22
C GLN A 207 26.15 0.10 -4.98
N LEU A 208 24.84 -0.10 -5.13
CA LEU A 208 23.96 0.87 -5.78
C LEU A 208 23.99 2.23 -5.06
N ILE A 209 23.89 2.24 -3.73
CA ILE A 209 23.95 3.47 -2.93
C ILE A 209 25.31 4.15 -3.13
N ASP A 210 26.40 3.39 -3.08
CA ASP A 210 27.75 3.92 -3.24
C ASP A 210 27.99 4.50 -4.64
N ASP A 211 27.51 3.81 -5.69
CA ASP A 211 27.60 4.29 -7.07
C ASP A 211 26.82 5.59 -7.28
N VAL A 212 25.63 5.71 -6.69
CA VAL A 212 24.82 6.94 -6.76
C VAL A 212 25.52 8.08 -6.02
N LYS A 213 26.03 7.84 -4.80
CA LYS A 213 26.74 8.87 -4.02
C LYS A 213 27.98 9.43 -4.73
N HIS A 214 28.66 8.59 -5.51
CA HIS A 214 29.87 8.97 -6.23
C HIS A 214 29.61 9.33 -7.70
N ASN A 215 28.36 9.54 -8.11
CA ASN A 215 27.98 9.87 -9.49
C ASN A 215 28.49 8.86 -10.54
N ARG A 216 28.70 7.60 -10.14
CA ARG A 216 29.02 6.50 -11.07
C ARG A 216 27.77 5.93 -11.74
N ARG A 217 26.60 6.22 -11.18
CA ARG A 217 25.31 5.79 -11.68
C ARG A 217 24.23 6.78 -11.25
N ASP A 218 23.25 7.03 -12.11
CA ASP A 218 22.05 7.75 -11.73
C ASP A 218 21.16 6.93 -10.77
N SER A 219 20.45 7.63 -9.89
CA SER A 219 19.41 7.01 -9.06
C SER A 219 18.39 6.28 -9.94
N PRO A 220 17.89 5.11 -9.52
CA PRO A 220 16.83 4.41 -10.25
C PRO A 220 15.64 5.35 -10.48
N PRO A 221 15.07 5.39 -11.70
CA PRO A 221 13.93 6.23 -11.97
C PRO A 221 12.76 5.77 -11.10
N HIS A 222 12.21 6.71 -10.33
CA HIS A 222 10.93 6.50 -9.66
C HIS A 222 9.84 7.07 -10.55
N ALA A 223 8.64 6.46 -10.49
CA ALA A 223 7.48 7.09 -11.10
C ALA A 223 7.36 8.52 -10.52
N PRO A 224 7.15 9.55 -11.35
CA PRO A 224 7.01 10.91 -10.86
C PRO A 224 5.88 10.94 -9.83
N ASN A 225 6.03 11.76 -8.79
CA ASN A 225 4.93 12.01 -7.87
C ASN A 225 3.82 12.70 -8.66
N VAL A 226 2.76 11.95 -8.97
CA VAL A 226 1.58 12.51 -9.62
C VAL A 226 0.68 12.99 -8.50
N GLU A 227 0.62 14.32 -8.32
CA GLU A 227 -0.37 14.92 -7.45
C GLU A 227 -1.76 14.46 -7.92
N PRO A 228 -2.52 13.78 -7.04
CA PRO A 228 -3.81 13.28 -7.44
C PRO A 228 -4.76 14.46 -7.65
N ARG A 229 -5.31 14.58 -8.86
CA ARG A 229 -6.31 15.60 -9.17
C ARG A 229 -7.68 14.96 -9.23
N ILE A 230 -8.64 15.57 -8.54
CA ILE A 230 -10.05 15.22 -8.66
C ILE A 230 -10.46 15.43 -10.13
N PRO A 231 -11.09 14.46 -10.80
CA PRO A 231 -11.56 14.60 -12.18
C PRO A 231 -12.51 15.79 -12.30
N VAL A 232 -12.43 16.54 -13.40
CA VAL A 232 -13.31 17.70 -13.63
C VAL A 232 -14.78 17.25 -13.65
N GLU A 233 -15.03 16.10 -14.27
CA GLU A 233 -16.35 15.48 -14.36
C GLU A 233 -16.93 15.16 -12.99
N PHE A 234 -16.11 14.96 -11.96
CA PHE A 234 -16.60 14.78 -10.60
C PHE A 234 -17.19 16.07 -10.04
N HIS A 235 -16.62 17.23 -10.34
CA HIS A 235 -17.15 18.51 -9.86
C HIS A 235 -18.55 18.77 -10.43
N ASP A 236 -18.73 18.50 -11.73
CA ASP A 236 -19.97 18.71 -12.47
C ASP A 236 -21.01 17.59 -12.26
N PHE A 237 -20.65 16.51 -11.56
CA PHE A 237 -21.55 15.40 -11.29
C PHE A 237 -22.55 15.75 -10.19
N GLU A 238 -23.85 15.70 -10.52
CA GLU A 238 -24.98 15.85 -9.58
C GLU A 238 -25.54 14.50 -9.14
#